data_AF-A0A7S1H8J3-F1
#
_entry.id   AF-A0A7S1H8J3-F1
#
_cell.length_a   1.000
_cell.length_b   1.000
_cell.length_c   1.000
_cell.angle_alpha   90.00
_cell.angle_beta   90.00
_cell.angle_gamma   90.00
#
_symmetry.space_group_name_H-M   'P 1'
#
loop_
_entity.id
_entity.type
_entity.pdbx_description
1 polymer ?
#
loop_
_entity_poly.entity_id
_entity_poly.type
_entity_poly.pdbx_seq_one_letter_code
_entity_poly.pdbx_strand_id
1 'polypeptide(L)'
;DKIRTPGGFRLRNTASERVWATPSGRAEFSTHALPTDLAVQRVAERQRDQRVFTLTTLRSHDQYNTTIYGHDDRYRGVYGHRRVVFIHADDLKDLGLQAGDWVDLTSLYVAEGSTEVQQRRAE
;
A
#
# COMPACT_ATOMS: atom_id res chain seq x y z
N ASP A 1 24.55 -31.46 1.78
CA ASP A 1 24.91 -31.94 3.14
C ASP A 1 24.15 -31.27 4.27
N LYS A 2 24.18 -29.94 4.45
CA LYS A 2 23.53 -29.24 5.59
C LYS A 2 22.00 -29.37 5.71
N ILE A 3 21.30 -29.70 4.63
CA ILE A 3 19.84 -29.93 4.62
C ILE A 3 19.48 -31.30 5.22
N ARG A 4 20.44 -32.24 5.27
CA ARG A 4 20.22 -33.62 5.72
C ARG A 4 20.26 -33.78 7.25
N THR A 5 20.68 -32.75 7.99
CA THR A 5 20.71 -32.77 9.46
C THR A 5 19.33 -32.38 10.03
N PRO A 6 18.76 -33.15 10.97
CA PRO A 6 17.53 -32.75 11.66
C PRO A 6 17.65 -31.36 12.29
N GLY A 7 16.68 -30.47 12.02
CA GLY A 7 16.73 -29.05 12.39
C GLY A 7 17.40 -28.13 11.36
N GLY A 8 17.98 -28.69 10.29
CA GLY A 8 18.55 -27.94 9.18
C GLY A 8 19.77 -27.10 9.58
N PHE A 9 19.90 -25.93 8.97
CA PHE A 9 20.95 -24.96 9.30
C PHE A 9 20.35 -23.59 9.53
N ARG A 10 20.94 -22.83 10.45
CA ARG A 10 20.53 -21.44 10.71
C ARG A 10 20.93 -20.56 9.53
N LEU A 11 19.97 -19.85 8.95
CA LEU A 11 20.25 -18.69 8.10
C LEU A 11 20.70 -17.56 9.01
N ARG A 12 21.99 -17.23 8.94
CA ARG A 12 22.59 -16.20 9.78
C ARG A 12 22.04 -14.82 9.40
N ASN A 13 21.57 -14.07 10.39
CA ASN A 13 21.24 -12.66 10.27
C ASN A 13 22.31 -11.86 11.01
N THR A 14 23.22 -11.21 10.29
CA THR A 14 24.34 -10.50 10.90
C THR A 14 23.90 -9.30 11.74
N ALA A 15 22.79 -8.66 11.36
CA ALA A 15 22.23 -7.54 12.10
C ALA A 15 21.75 -7.94 13.50
N SER A 16 21.20 -9.15 13.68
CA SER A 16 20.78 -9.63 15.02
C SER A 16 21.94 -9.95 15.94
N GLU A 17 23.12 -10.16 15.37
CA GLU A 17 24.40 -10.37 16.07
C GLU A 17 25.22 -9.07 16.18
N ARG A 18 24.68 -7.94 15.71
CA ARG A 18 25.36 -6.62 15.65
C ARG A 18 26.66 -6.64 14.84
N VAL A 19 26.73 -7.50 13.83
CA VAL A 19 27.84 -7.56 12.86
C VAL A 19 27.44 -6.80 11.60
N TRP A 20 28.06 -5.65 11.38
CA TRP A 20 27.73 -4.73 10.29
C TRP A 20 28.81 -4.78 9.21
N ALA A 21 28.40 -5.09 7.97
CA ALA A 21 29.26 -5.06 6.79
C ALA A 21 29.29 -3.66 6.17
N THR A 22 29.56 -2.65 6.99
CA THR A 22 29.68 -1.23 6.60
C THR A 22 31.13 -0.77 6.77
N PRO A 23 31.57 0.29 6.06
CA PRO A 23 32.93 0.82 6.21
C PRO A 23 33.29 1.20 7.65
N SER A 24 32.31 1.69 8.43
CA SER A 24 32.48 2.07 9.83
C SER A 24 32.44 0.89 10.82
N GLY A 25 32.03 -0.30 10.37
CA GLY A 25 31.79 -1.47 11.22
C GLY A 25 30.59 -1.32 12.18
N ARG A 26 29.72 -0.33 11.95
CA ARG A 26 28.54 -0.01 12.78
C ARG A 26 27.26 0.06 11.94
N ALA A 27 26.11 0.08 12.61
CA ALA A 27 24.86 0.45 11.97
C ALA A 27 24.95 1.92 11.50
N GLU A 28 24.72 2.16 10.22
CA GLU A 28 24.75 3.50 9.63
C GLU A 28 23.32 3.99 9.45
N PHE A 29 23.02 5.14 10.05
CA PHE A 29 21.71 5.78 9.98
C PHE A 29 21.81 7.02 9.10
N SER A 30 20.86 7.16 8.17
CA SER A 30 20.74 8.33 7.31
C SER A 30 19.42 9.02 7.58
N THR A 31 19.45 10.34 7.71
CA THR A 31 18.25 11.17 7.74
C THR A 31 17.93 11.64 6.33
N HIS A 32 16.64 11.70 6.00
CA HIS A 32 16.16 12.37 4.81
C HIS A 32 15.07 13.36 5.22
N ALA A 33 15.05 14.55 4.62
CA ALA A 33 13.96 15.48 4.84
C ALA A 33 12.67 14.84 4.32
N LEU A 34 11.59 14.91 5.11
CA LEU A 34 10.29 14.47 4.63
C LEU A 34 9.78 15.48 3.59
N PRO A 35 9.16 15.01 2.50
CA PRO A 35 8.53 15.91 1.53
C PRO A 35 7.44 16.72 2.23
N THR A 36 7.46 18.04 2.03
CA THR A 36 6.44 18.95 2.59
C THR A 36 5.22 19.09 1.69
N ASP A 37 5.33 18.65 0.44
CA ASP A 37 4.26 18.63 -0.56
C ASP A 37 4.00 17.19 -1.02
N LEU A 38 2.93 16.59 -0.49
CA LEU A 38 2.53 15.25 -0.89
C LEU A 38 1.76 15.30 -2.22
N ALA A 39 1.86 14.24 -3.02
CA ALA A 39 1.15 14.15 -4.30
C ALA A 39 -0.36 14.38 -4.13
N VAL A 40 -0.97 13.84 -3.07
CA VAL A 40 -2.39 14.06 -2.75
C VAL A 40 -2.70 15.53 -2.46
N GLN A 41 -1.81 16.24 -1.75
CA GLN A 41 -1.98 17.66 -1.45
C GLN A 41 -1.92 18.49 -2.73
N ARG A 42 -0.93 18.21 -3.60
CA ARG A 42 -0.81 18.88 -4.90
C ARG A 42 -2.06 18.69 -5.76
N VAL A 43 -2.62 17.48 -5.78
CA VAL A 43 -3.85 17.20 -6.53
C VAL A 43 -5.06 17.90 -5.90
N ALA A 44 -5.25 17.78 -4.59
CA ALA A 44 -6.37 18.40 -3.86
C ALA A 44 -6.36 19.93 -3.95
N GLU A 45 -5.18 20.55 -4.07
CA GLU A 45 -5.07 21.99 -4.30
C GLU A 45 -5.60 22.46 -5.65
N ARG A 46 -5.50 21.59 -6.66
CA ARG A 46 -5.85 21.90 -8.06
C ARG A 46 -7.25 21.41 -8.42
N GLN A 47 -7.81 20.48 -7.63
CA GLN A 47 -9.13 19.88 -7.80
C GLN A 47 -10.03 20.23 -6.60
N ARG A 48 -10.18 21.54 -6.29
CA ARG A 48 -10.93 22.01 -5.10
C ARG A 48 -12.40 21.58 -5.10
N ASP A 49 -12.98 21.45 -6.29
CA ASP A 49 -14.40 21.16 -6.48
C ASP A 49 -14.70 19.65 -6.47
N GLN A 50 -13.66 18.81 -6.41
CA GLN A 50 -13.80 17.36 -6.39
C GLN A 50 -13.15 16.79 -5.13
N ARG A 51 -13.86 15.90 -4.42
CA ARG A 51 -13.26 15.16 -3.31
C ARG A 51 -12.22 14.18 -3.85
N VAL A 52 -10.99 14.28 -3.34
CA VAL A 52 -9.86 13.42 -3.70
C VAL A 52 -9.46 12.58 -2.49
N PHE A 53 -9.39 11.27 -2.68
CA PHE A 53 -9.04 10.32 -1.63
C PHE A 53 -7.62 9.79 -1.82
N THR A 54 -6.98 9.41 -0.70
CA THR A 54 -5.74 8.63 -0.74
C THR A 54 -6.08 7.15 -0.78
N LEU A 55 -5.66 6.45 -1.83
CA LEU A 55 -5.80 4.99 -1.92
C LEU A 55 -4.64 4.31 -1.20
N THR A 56 -4.97 3.46 -0.23
CA THR A 56 -4.00 2.57 0.43
C THR A 56 -4.38 1.13 0.14
N THR A 57 -3.42 0.31 -0.26
CA THR A 57 -3.62 -1.12 -0.49
C THR A 57 -3.08 -1.93 0.68
N LEU A 58 -3.80 -2.97 1.04
CA LEU A 58 -3.43 -3.91 2.09
C LEU A 58 -3.42 -5.31 1.50
N ARG A 59 -2.44 -6.13 1.91
CA ARG A 59 -2.40 -7.53 1.50
C ARG A 59 -3.52 -8.30 2.21
N SER A 60 -4.31 -9.05 1.44
CA SER A 60 -5.37 -9.90 1.98
C SER A 60 -4.81 -11.11 2.73
N HIS A 61 -5.57 -11.67 3.67
CA HIS A 61 -5.15 -12.81 4.50
C HIS A 61 -4.72 -14.02 3.64
N ASP A 62 -5.61 -14.51 2.76
CA ASP A 62 -5.36 -15.69 1.91
C ASP A 62 -4.75 -15.31 0.55
N GLN A 63 -3.67 -14.53 0.59
CA GLN A 63 -2.93 -14.11 -0.60
C GLN A 63 -1.44 -13.91 -0.29
N TYR A 64 -0.61 -14.38 -1.21
CA TYR A 64 0.81 -14.06 -1.25
C TYR A 64 1.12 -13.36 -2.56
N ASN A 65 1.37 -12.04 -2.49
CA ASN A 65 1.55 -11.18 -3.66
C ASN A 65 0.42 -11.36 -4.68
N THR A 66 0.68 -11.95 -5.84
CA THR A 66 -0.33 -12.20 -6.89
C THR A 66 -1.00 -13.56 -6.79
N THR A 67 -0.49 -14.46 -5.95
CA THR A 67 -1.07 -15.80 -5.75
C THR A 67 -2.18 -15.75 -4.72
N ILE A 68 -3.37 -16.19 -5.14
CA ILE A 68 -4.61 -16.23 -4.35
C ILE A 68 -4.81 -17.66 -3.85
N TYR A 69 -5.00 -17.82 -2.54
CA TYR A 69 -5.27 -19.13 -1.92
C TYR A 69 -6.73 -19.32 -1.50
N GLY A 70 -7.50 -18.24 -1.43
CA GLY A 70 -8.92 -18.24 -1.11
C GLY A 70 -9.56 -16.90 -1.44
N HIS A 71 -10.88 -16.82 -1.44
CA HIS A 71 -11.60 -15.58 -1.72
C HIS A 71 -11.93 -14.76 -0.47
N ASP A 72 -11.59 -15.28 0.70
CA ASP A 72 -11.94 -14.66 1.96
C ASP A 72 -10.80 -13.79 2.49
N ASP A 73 -11.17 -12.79 3.28
CA ASP A 73 -10.26 -12.03 4.13
C ASP A 73 -10.83 -12.02 5.54
N ARG A 74 -10.48 -13.07 6.30
CA ARG A 74 -11.00 -13.31 7.66
C ARG A 74 -10.70 -12.16 8.63
N TYR A 75 -9.61 -11.42 8.40
CA TYR A 75 -9.24 -10.28 9.26
C TYR A 75 -10.11 -9.05 9.02
N ARG A 76 -10.76 -8.97 7.86
CA ARG A 76 -11.59 -7.82 7.45
C ARG A 76 -13.05 -8.18 7.23
N GLY A 77 -13.44 -9.42 7.53
CA GLY A 77 -14.81 -9.89 7.38
C GLY A 77 -15.31 -9.94 5.94
N VAL A 78 -14.42 -10.09 4.97
CA VAL A 78 -14.77 -10.23 3.54
C VAL A 78 -14.85 -11.70 3.20
N TYR A 79 -15.94 -12.14 2.55
CA TYR A 79 -16.18 -13.54 2.23
C TYR A 79 -16.71 -13.72 0.81
N GLY A 80 -16.15 -14.67 0.06
CA GLY A 80 -16.62 -15.06 -1.27
C GLY A 80 -16.33 -14.09 -2.42
N HIS A 81 -15.62 -12.98 -2.18
CA HIS A 81 -15.25 -11.99 -3.21
C HIS A 81 -14.04 -11.17 -2.77
N ARG A 82 -13.31 -10.57 -3.72
CA ARG A 82 -12.07 -9.82 -3.44
C ARG A 82 -11.99 -8.42 -4.04
N ARG A 83 -12.95 -8.06 -4.91
CA ARG A 83 -13.04 -6.71 -5.47
C ARG A 83 -13.82 -5.84 -4.51
N VAL A 84 -13.14 -5.39 -3.46
CA VAL A 84 -13.71 -4.55 -2.41
C VAL A 84 -12.81 -3.35 -2.17
N VAL A 85 -13.43 -2.20 -1.91
CA VAL A 85 -12.77 -1.00 -1.39
C VAL A 85 -13.47 -0.62 -0.10
N PHE A 86 -12.68 -0.31 0.93
CA PHE A 86 -13.20 0.22 2.18
C PHE A 86 -13.14 1.74 2.15
N ILE A 87 -14.17 2.37 2.69
CA ILE A 87 -14.27 3.81 2.82
C ILE A 87 -14.94 4.14 4.16
N HIS A 88 -14.67 5.32 4.70
CA HIS A 88 -15.35 5.79 5.90
C HIS A 88 -16.86 5.93 5.65
N ALA A 89 -17.69 5.63 6.66
CA ALA A 89 -19.15 5.61 6.51
C ALA A 89 -19.72 6.99 6.13
N ASP A 90 -19.16 8.07 6.70
CA ASP A 90 -19.60 9.43 6.38
C ASP A 90 -19.22 9.83 4.95
N ASP A 91 -18.03 9.43 4.46
CA ASP A 91 -17.64 9.69 3.07
C ASP A 91 -18.52 8.91 2.09
N LEU A 92 -18.87 7.66 2.41
CA LEU A 92 -19.80 6.87 1.60
C LEU A 92 -21.16 7.58 1.49
N LYS A 93 -21.67 8.09 2.62
CA LYS A 93 -22.92 8.83 2.69
C LYS A 93 -22.84 10.16 1.93
N ASP A 94 -21.75 10.92 2.08
CA ASP A 94 -21.51 12.18 1.37
C ASP A 94 -21.48 11.97 -0.16
N LEU A 95 -20.97 10.81 -0.61
CA LEU A 95 -20.98 10.40 -2.01
C LEU A 95 -22.35 9.88 -2.49
N GLY A 96 -23.33 9.74 -1.60
CA GLY A 96 -24.65 9.19 -1.92
C GLY A 96 -24.63 7.69 -2.27
N LEU A 97 -23.59 6.97 -1.84
CA LEU A 97 -23.39 5.55 -2.10
C LEU A 97 -23.84 4.68 -0.92
N GLN A 98 -23.98 3.38 -1.19
CA GLN A 98 -24.31 2.36 -0.21
C GLN A 98 -23.29 1.22 -0.23
N ALA A 99 -23.23 0.47 0.88
CA ALA A 99 -22.34 -0.68 0.97
C ALA A 99 -22.77 -1.75 -0.05
N GLY A 100 -21.82 -2.21 -0.87
CA GLY A 100 -22.08 -3.19 -1.93
C GLY A 100 -22.27 -2.58 -3.32
N ASP A 101 -22.34 -1.25 -3.43
CA ASP A 101 -22.38 -0.58 -4.72
C ASP A 101 -21.11 -0.85 -5.53
N TRP A 102 -21.29 -1.02 -6.84
CA TRP A 102 -20.18 -1.05 -7.78
C TRP A 102 -19.66 0.37 -7.99
N VAL A 103 -18.33 0.51 -7.92
CA VAL A 103 -17.66 1.80 -8.07
C VAL A 103 -16.47 1.67 -9.01
N ASP A 104 -16.21 2.75 -9.72
CA ASP A 104 -14.99 2.91 -10.52
C ASP A 104 -13.95 3.72 -9.74
N LEU A 105 -12.69 3.28 -9.80
CA LEU A 105 -11.57 4.02 -9.22
C LEU A 105 -10.82 4.75 -10.34
N THR A 106 -10.73 6.07 -10.22
CA THR A 106 -9.90 6.90 -11.10
C THR A 106 -8.69 7.41 -10.32
N SER A 107 -7.48 7.12 -10.80
CA SER A 107 -6.24 7.65 -10.24
C SER A 107 -5.99 9.06 -10.76
N LEU A 108 -5.64 9.97 -9.87
CA LEU A 108 -5.22 11.33 -10.19
C LEU A 108 -3.72 11.48 -9.90
N TYR A 109 -2.98 12.10 -10.81
CA TYR A 109 -1.55 12.36 -10.61
C TYR A 109 -1.10 13.64 -11.32
N VAL A 110 0.01 14.20 -10.86
CA VAL A 110 0.69 15.34 -11.49
C VAL A 110 2.08 14.86 -11.89
N ALA A 111 2.40 14.91 -13.19
CA ALA A 111 3.71 14.52 -13.67
C ALA A 111 4.80 15.47 -13.16
N GLU A 112 6.03 14.97 -13.03
CA GLU A 112 7.17 15.79 -12.63
C GLU A 112 7.36 16.96 -13.59
N GLY A 113 7.50 18.17 -13.06
CA GLY A 113 7.60 19.41 -13.84
C GLY A 113 6.28 19.91 -14.46
N SER A 114 5.15 19.22 -14.25
CA SER A 114 3.83 19.67 -14.71
C SER A 114 3.01 20.29 -13.59
N THR A 115 2.09 21.18 -13.97
CA THR A 115 1.03 21.71 -13.08
C THR A 115 -0.33 21.10 -13.35
N GLU A 116 -0.46 20.32 -14.43
CA GLU A 116 -1.70 19.72 -14.89
C GLU A 116 -2.00 18.42 -14.13
N VAL A 117 -3.25 18.26 -13.69
CA VAL A 117 -3.73 17.01 -13.08
C VAL A 117 -4.19 16.07 -14.19
N GLN A 118 -3.52 14.93 -14.29
CA GLN A 118 -3.87 13.86 -15.22
C GLN A 118 -4.69 12.78 -14.51
N GLN A 119 -5.53 12.09 -15.28
CA GLN A 119 -6.38 11.01 -14.81
C GLN A 119 -6.01 9.70 -15.49
N ARG A 120 -6.05 8.60 -14.72
CA ARG A 120 -5.94 7.23 -15.25
C ARG A 120 -7.04 6.37 -14.68
N ARG A 121 -7.81 5.74 -15.56
CA ARG A 121 -8.77 4.70 -15.20
C ARG A 121 -8.16 3.33 -15.48
N ALA A 122 -8.45 2.37 -14.61
CA ALA A 122 -8.20 0.97 -14.93
C ALA A 122 -9.33 0.50 -15.84
N GLU A 123 -8.98 -0.20 -16.93
CA GLU A 123 -9.95 -0.92 -17.77
C GLU A 123 -10.42 -2.20 -17.09
#